data_AF-A0A9D8JWB2-F1
#
_entry.id   AF-A0A9D8JWB2-F1
#
_cell.length_a   1.000
_cell.length_b   1.000
_cell.length_c   1.000
_cell.angle_alpha   90.00
_cell.angle_beta   90.00
_cell.angle_gamma   90.00
#
_symmetry.space_group_name_H-M   'P 1'
#
loop_
_entity.id
_entity.type
_entity.pdbx_description
1 polymer ?
#
loop_
_entity_poly.entity_id
_entity_poly.type
_entity_poly.pdbx_seq_one_letter_code
_entity_poly.pdbx_strand_id
1 'polypeptide(L)'
;MERYLTIAARIALGIALSACAANTPASPNTNSSHSILLAAGHSITLAQTTPLEAVSAAAQPNLARDDPSGYSYLAQSGDTLPAVAARFGVTLTQIVSANPTQPPAEFLSPGAALFIPGIALGQLTPFRIIPDSEFVRGPESASFDTRAAVEQFGGWLSTRTDTLTINTIISYEPAWRIILASAQHYSISPRLLLALLEYRAGVLRGPLADETLAEYPFGLIDFRYSRLERQLIWVAEKLNGGYYGWRAGSLSSVTLADGALRPLDPRLNAATAALHVLFAQFLSADDFDRAIGPRGFASTFQTLFGDPFARESAVIPGNLRQPPLSLPFDREASWSFTGGPHPAWWNSEPLAALDFAPPLAGSGCAESSEWVTAMADGVVSRIEEGVLVLDLDGDGLEQTGWNIVYIHLLTDSTVAVGQRVRGGEPLGKPSCAGSQYATGTHIHVARKFNGEWIPVSDTTPFVLSDWVAQTASQSYRGVLINRLTGREIVACACATETNRIP
;
A
#
# COMPACT_ATOMS: atom_id res chain seq x y z
N MET A 1 16.90 51.85 -42.16
CA MET A 1 15.56 51.51 -41.64
C MET A 1 15.70 50.40 -40.60
N GLU A 2 16.53 50.54 -39.56
CA GLU A 2 16.37 51.42 -38.37
C GLU A 2 15.17 50.97 -37.53
N ARG A 3 15.28 50.39 -36.33
CA ARG A 3 16.04 50.68 -35.07
C ARG A 3 15.60 51.94 -34.31
N TYR A 4 15.72 51.80 -32.97
CA TYR A 4 15.51 52.74 -31.85
C TYR A 4 14.07 52.83 -31.29
N LEU A 5 13.75 52.55 -30.01
CA LEU A 5 14.27 52.88 -28.64
C LEU A 5 13.75 54.21 -28.05
N THR A 6 12.92 54.12 -26.99
CA THR A 6 12.86 54.89 -25.71
C THR A 6 11.48 54.65 -25.05
N ILE A 7 11.27 54.30 -23.76
CA ILE A 7 11.71 54.75 -22.42
C ILE A 7 10.67 55.67 -21.72
N ALA A 8 10.22 55.24 -20.52
CA ALA A 8 9.59 56.03 -19.42
C ALA A 8 8.21 56.71 -19.66
N ALA A 9 7.44 57.16 -18.64
CA ALA A 9 7.19 56.70 -17.26
C ALA A 9 6.02 57.51 -16.61
N ARG A 10 5.35 56.92 -15.61
CA ARG A 10 4.67 57.55 -14.43
C ARG A 10 3.44 58.50 -14.56
N ILE A 11 2.37 58.07 -13.85
CA ILE A 11 1.57 58.79 -12.82
C ILE A 11 0.66 59.99 -13.20
N ALA A 12 -0.65 59.80 -13.02
CA ALA A 12 -1.67 60.64 -12.34
C ALA A 12 -3.00 59.85 -12.39
N LEU A 13 -3.76 59.47 -11.35
CA LEU A 13 -4.19 60.03 -10.05
C LEU A 13 -5.00 61.34 -10.13
N GLY A 14 -6.27 61.26 -9.70
CA GLY A 14 -7.27 62.35 -9.65
C GLY A 14 -8.64 61.83 -10.14
N ILE A 15 -9.52 61.27 -9.30
CA ILE A 15 -10.38 61.92 -8.28
C ILE A 15 -11.37 62.92 -8.91
N ALA A 16 -12.67 62.97 -8.63
CA ALA A 16 -13.69 62.04 -8.08
C ALA A 16 -15.04 62.83 -8.04
N LEU A 17 -16.14 62.21 -7.55
CA LEU A 17 -17.36 62.88 -7.03
C LEU A 17 -18.20 63.60 -8.12
N SER A 18 -19.51 63.86 -8.02
CA SER A 18 -20.62 63.53 -7.09
C SER A 18 -21.92 64.06 -7.76
N ALA A 19 -23.17 63.79 -7.37
CA ALA A 19 -23.82 62.74 -6.56
C ALA A 19 -25.36 62.99 -6.60
N CYS A 20 -26.14 62.17 -5.87
CA CYS A 20 -27.51 62.42 -5.38
C CYS A 20 -28.65 62.42 -6.42
N ALA A 21 -29.62 61.48 -6.39
CA ALA A 21 -30.74 61.26 -5.43
C ALA A 21 -32.04 61.94 -5.94
N ALA A 22 -33.27 61.40 -5.91
CA ALA A 22 -33.86 60.08 -5.56
C ALA A 22 -35.22 59.95 -6.36
N ASN A 23 -36.22 59.07 -6.15
CA ASN A 23 -36.55 58.13 -5.07
C ASN A 23 -37.52 56.99 -5.53
N THR A 24 -37.93 56.16 -4.56
CA THR A 24 -38.91 55.05 -4.46
C THR A 24 -40.42 55.41 -4.60
N PRO A 25 -41.41 54.46 -4.48
CA PRO A 25 -41.38 52.97 -4.42
C PRO A 25 -42.40 52.21 -5.31
N ALA A 26 -42.20 50.89 -5.52
CA ALA A 26 -43.27 49.86 -5.57
C ALA A 26 -42.68 48.42 -5.49
N SER A 27 -43.45 47.44 -4.98
CA SER A 27 -43.08 46.02 -4.78
C SER A 27 -44.36 45.17 -4.67
N PRO A 28 -44.30 43.82 -4.63
CA PRO A 28 -43.31 42.88 -5.17
C PRO A 28 -43.97 41.73 -5.99
N ASN A 29 -43.16 40.87 -6.64
CA ASN A 29 -43.44 39.43 -6.79
C ASN A 29 -42.29 38.69 -7.50
N THR A 30 -41.68 37.69 -6.84
CA THR A 30 -41.37 36.33 -7.35
C THR A 30 -40.49 35.54 -6.36
N ASN A 31 -40.57 34.21 -6.42
CA ASN A 31 -39.92 33.26 -5.51
C ASN A 31 -38.39 33.19 -5.68
N SER A 32 -37.68 32.92 -4.57
CA SER A 32 -36.32 32.38 -4.56
C SER A 32 -36.11 31.44 -3.36
N SER A 33 -35.44 30.32 -3.59
CA SER A 33 -35.12 29.31 -2.57
C SER A 33 -34.06 29.82 -1.59
N HIS A 34 -34.22 29.56 -0.29
CA HIS A 34 -33.29 30.04 0.75
C HIS A 34 -32.26 28.98 1.16
N SER A 35 -30.99 29.29 0.91
CA SER A 35 -29.86 28.74 1.65
C SER A 35 -29.90 29.23 3.11
N ILE A 36 -29.69 28.33 4.09
CA ILE A 36 -29.65 28.70 5.52
C ILE A 36 -28.20 28.84 5.97
N LEU A 37 -27.81 30.08 6.26
CA LEU A 37 -26.60 30.41 7.01
C LEU A 37 -26.93 30.35 8.52
N LEU A 38 -26.12 29.68 9.33
CA LEU A 38 -26.32 29.71 10.79
C LEU A 38 -25.95 31.09 11.36
N ALA A 39 -26.87 31.68 12.13
CA ALA A 39 -26.62 32.83 12.99
C ALA A 39 -26.74 32.43 14.45
N ALA A 40 -25.86 32.97 15.30
CA ALA A 40 -25.77 32.62 16.72
C ALA A 40 -26.88 33.27 17.57
N GLY A 41 -27.20 32.66 18.72
CA GLY A 41 -28.00 33.32 19.74
C GLY A 41 -28.75 32.40 20.70
N HIS A 42 -28.05 31.73 21.63
CA HIS A 42 -28.66 31.23 22.86
C HIS A 42 -27.73 31.48 24.05
N SER A 43 -28.23 32.18 25.07
CA SER A 43 -27.52 32.48 26.30
C SER A 43 -27.55 31.29 27.25
N ILE A 44 -26.41 30.96 27.87
CA ILE A 44 -26.34 30.01 28.99
C ILE A 44 -25.64 30.69 30.17
N THR A 45 -26.23 30.54 31.35
CA THR A 45 -25.82 31.20 32.59
C THR A 45 -24.46 30.70 33.09
N LEU A 46 -23.59 31.63 33.48
CA LEU A 46 -22.30 31.31 34.10
C LEU A 46 -22.50 30.78 35.54
N ALA A 47 -22.13 29.52 35.77
CA ALA A 47 -21.92 28.98 37.11
C ALA A 47 -20.48 29.22 37.57
N GLN A 48 -20.29 29.44 38.87
CA GLN A 48 -19.03 29.92 39.45
C GLN A 48 -17.96 28.83 39.56
N THR A 49 -16.70 29.25 39.50
CA THR A 49 -15.51 28.40 39.60
C THR A 49 -15.26 27.93 41.04
N THR A 50 -15.12 26.62 41.24
CA THR A 50 -14.46 26.02 42.42
C THR A 50 -13.06 25.52 42.06
N PRO A 51 -12.08 25.50 42.99
CA PRO A 51 -10.68 25.20 42.67
C PRO A 51 -10.40 23.73 42.36
N LEU A 52 -9.26 23.46 41.71
CA LEU A 52 -8.80 22.11 41.39
C LEU A 52 -8.57 21.26 42.65
N GLU A 53 -9.25 20.12 42.74
CA GLU A 53 -8.75 18.95 43.48
C GLU A 53 -8.14 17.95 42.49
N ALA A 54 -6.97 17.41 42.84
CA ALA A 54 -6.21 16.52 41.98
C ALA A 54 -6.82 15.11 41.96
N VAL A 55 -7.58 14.79 40.91
CA VAL A 55 -8.08 13.42 40.70
C VAL A 55 -7.02 12.59 39.97
N SER A 56 -6.44 11.69 40.75
CA SER A 56 -5.72 10.45 40.43
C SER A 56 -5.61 10.01 38.97
N ALA A 57 -4.41 9.55 38.59
CA ALA A 57 -4.11 8.97 37.29
C ALA A 57 -5.13 7.89 36.87
N ALA A 58 -5.73 8.08 35.69
CA ALA A 58 -6.57 7.06 35.07
C ALA A 58 -5.72 5.81 34.74
N ALA A 59 -6.22 4.64 35.13
CA ALA A 59 -5.49 3.39 34.98
C ALA A 59 -5.29 3.03 33.50
N GLN A 60 -4.05 2.72 33.13
CA GLN A 60 -3.76 1.95 31.92
C GLN A 60 -4.45 0.58 32.06
N PRO A 61 -5.09 0.03 31.01
CA PRO A 61 -5.57 -1.34 31.02
C PRO A 61 -4.35 -2.27 30.99
N ASN A 62 -3.94 -2.74 32.17
CA ASN A 62 -2.81 -3.63 32.35
C ASN A 62 -3.21 -5.03 31.84
N LEU A 63 -3.02 -5.28 30.54
CA LEU A 63 -3.24 -6.57 29.86
C LEU A 63 -2.12 -7.57 30.19
N ALA A 64 -1.93 -7.81 31.49
CA ALA A 64 -1.03 -8.81 32.04
C ALA A 64 -1.60 -9.29 33.39
N ARG A 65 -2.57 -10.21 33.32
CA ARG A 65 -2.84 -11.13 34.43
C ARG A 65 -2.33 -12.49 34.00
N ASP A 66 -1.38 -13.05 34.75
CA ASP A 66 -1.04 -14.47 34.67
C ASP A 66 -2.26 -15.28 35.14
N ASP A 67 -3.19 -15.48 34.21
CA ASP A 67 -4.32 -16.40 34.34
C ASP A 67 -3.91 -17.75 33.74
N PRO A 68 -4.02 -18.88 34.47
CA PRO A 68 -3.92 -20.21 33.86
C PRO A 68 -4.99 -20.45 32.78
N SER A 69 -6.05 -19.63 32.71
CA SER A 69 -6.97 -19.55 31.58
C SER A 69 -6.41 -18.61 30.50
N GLY A 70 -5.75 -19.20 29.50
CA GLY A 70 -5.33 -18.52 28.28
C GLY A 70 -6.41 -18.52 27.19
N TYR A 71 -6.16 -17.81 26.10
CA TYR A 71 -7.09 -17.68 24.98
C TYR A 71 -6.80 -18.74 23.89
N SER A 72 -7.84 -19.38 23.35
CA SER A 72 -7.71 -20.25 22.17
C SER A 72 -7.92 -19.42 20.90
N TYR A 73 -6.83 -19.20 20.18
CA TYR A 73 -6.79 -18.49 18.91
C TYR A 73 -6.80 -19.48 17.74
N LEU A 74 -7.42 -19.09 16.62
CA LEU A 74 -7.31 -19.80 15.35
C LEU A 74 -6.40 -18.98 14.44
N ALA A 75 -5.32 -19.58 13.96
CA ALA A 75 -4.36 -18.94 13.08
C ALA A 75 -5.04 -18.45 11.79
N GLN A 76 -4.63 -17.27 11.33
CA GLN A 76 -5.12 -16.63 10.11
C GLN A 76 -4.11 -16.80 8.96
N SER A 77 -4.52 -16.43 7.75
CA SER A 77 -3.63 -16.38 6.57
C SER A 77 -2.36 -15.59 6.89
N GLY A 78 -1.20 -16.21 6.69
CA GLY A 78 0.10 -15.56 6.86
C GLY A 78 0.52 -15.27 8.31
N ASP A 79 -0.13 -15.87 9.30
CA ASP A 79 0.31 -15.79 10.70
C ASP A 79 1.65 -16.51 10.92
N THR A 80 2.44 -15.99 11.86
CA THR A 80 3.69 -16.61 12.37
C THR A 80 3.69 -16.53 13.89
N LEU A 81 4.39 -17.43 14.60
CA LEU A 81 4.46 -17.35 16.07
C LEU A 81 5.00 -15.99 16.59
N PRO A 82 6.04 -15.37 15.99
CA PRO A 82 6.49 -14.03 16.38
C PRO A 82 5.42 -12.95 16.19
N ALA A 83 4.72 -12.92 15.05
CA ALA A 83 3.70 -11.91 14.78
C ALA A 83 2.46 -12.07 15.68
N VAL A 84 2.02 -13.31 15.92
CA VAL A 84 0.91 -13.59 16.85
C VAL A 84 1.32 -13.20 18.28
N ALA A 85 2.53 -13.55 18.73
CA ALA A 85 3.03 -13.18 20.05
C ALA A 85 3.01 -11.67 20.26
N ALA A 86 3.56 -10.91 19.30
CA ALA A 86 3.60 -9.45 19.33
C ALA A 86 2.20 -8.82 19.38
N ARG A 87 1.26 -9.26 18.51
CA ARG A 87 -0.13 -8.77 18.51
C ARG A 87 -0.84 -9.00 19.85
N PHE A 88 -0.67 -10.18 20.45
CA PHE A 88 -1.28 -10.54 21.73
C PHE A 88 -0.51 -10.01 22.97
N GLY A 89 0.65 -9.36 22.79
CA GLY A 89 1.45 -8.82 23.90
C GLY A 89 2.18 -9.87 24.73
N VAL A 90 2.36 -11.09 24.22
CA VAL A 90 3.10 -12.18 24.88
C VAL A 90 4.49 -12.34 24.26
N THR A 91 5.43 -12.94 24.99
CA THR A 91 6.77 -13.23 24.42
C THR A 91 6.75 -14.43 23.50
N LEU A 92 7.67 -14.46 22.52
CA LEU A 92 7.87 -15.63 21.64
C LEU A 92 8.18 -16.90 22.46
N THR A 93 8.94 -16.80 23.55
CA THR A 93 9.23 -17.92 24.45
C THR A 93 7.97 -18.47 25.11
N GLN A 94 7.05 -17.61 25.57
CA GLN A 94 5.77 -18.03 26.14
C GLN A 94 4.89 -18.73 25.10
N ILE A 95 4.73 -18.17 23.89
CA ILE A 95 3.85 -18.77 22.87
C ILE A 95 4.41 -20.10 22.33
N VAL A 96 5.74 -20.23 22.18
CA VAL A 96 6.38 -21.49 21.77
C VAL A 96 6.24 -22.55 22.85
N SER A 97 6.46 -22.19 24.13
CA SER A 97 6.29 -23.12 25.25
C SER A 97 4.85 -23.61 25.41
N ALA A 98 3.88 -22.75 25.09
CA ALA A 98 2.45 -23.08 25.07
C ALA A 98 2.04 -23.95 23.87
N ASN A 99 2.80 -23.92 22.76
CA ASN A 99 2.44 -24.56 21.50
C ASN A 99 3.61 -25.36 20.89
N PRO A 100 4.14 -26.39 21.59
CA PRO A 100 5.39 -27.07 21.23
C PRO A 100 5.33 -27.86 19.91
N THR A 101 4.15 -28.01 19.30
CA THR A 101 3.97 -28.67 17.99
C THR A 101 3.97 -27.70 16.82
N GLN A 102 4.02 -26.38 17.05
CA GLN A 102 3.97 -25.36 16.00
C GLN A 102 5.38 -24.88 15.63
N PRO A 103 5.73 -24.77 14.34
CA PRO A 103 7.04 -24.29 13.91
C PRO A 103 7.21 -22.79 14.22
N PRO A 104 8.33 -22.36 14.84
CA PRO A 104 8.53 -20.95 15.19
C PRO A 104 8.95 -20.04 14.03
N ALA A 105 9.43 -20.61 12.93
CA ALA A 105 9.97 -19.89 11.76
C ALA A 105 9.29 -20.31 10.43
N GLU A 106 8.07 -20.84 10.50
CA GLU A 106 7.23 -21.09 9.32
C GLU A 106 5.87 -20.40 9.52
N PHE A 107 5.09 -20.26 8.45
CA PHE A 107 3.71 -19.79 8.57
C PHE A 107 2.85 -20.82 9.32
N LEU A 108 1.90 -20.34 10.10
CA LEU A 108 0.88 -21.19 10.70
C LEU A 108 -0.13 -21.60 9.63
N SER A 109 -0.60 -22.85 9.70
CA SER A 109 -1.70 -23.29 8.84
C SER A 109 -2.99 -22.55 9.25
N PRO A 110 -3.70 -21.87 8.31
CA PRO A 110 -4.96 -21.20 8.64
C PRO A 110 -5.97 -22.14 9.29
N GLY A 111 -6.62 -21.69 10.36
CA GLY A 111 -7.50 -22.50 11.20
C GLY A 111 -6.79 -23.37 12.25
N ALA A 112 -5.45 -23.42 12.30
CA ALA A 112 -4.73 -24.13 13.35
C ALA A 112 -5.00 -23.49 14.72
N ALA A 113 -5.36 -24.33 15.71
CA ALA A 113 -5.56 -23.87 17.07
C ALA A 113 -4.22 -23.55 17.76
N LEU A 114 -4.17 -22.40 18.42
CA LEU A 114 -3.02 -21.87 19.14
C LEU A 114 -3.46 -21.38 20.52
N PHE A 115 -2.77 -21.81 21.57
CA PHE A 115 -3.03 -21.36 22.94
C PHE A 115 -2.18 -20.12 23.27
N ILE A 116 -2.84 -19.02 23.60
CA ILE A 116 -2.19 -17.77 24.02
C ILE A 116 -2.21 -17.70 25.55
N PRO A 117 -1.07 -17.89 26.25
CA PRO A 117 -1.02 -17.90 27.70
C PRO A 117 -1.21 -16.49 28.30
N GLY A 118 -1.81 -16.39 29.50
CA GLY A 118 -1.91 -15.13 30.25
C GLY A 118 -2.82 -14.06 29.63
N ILE A 119 -3.65 -14.42 28.64
CA ILE A 119 -4.56 -13.50 27.95
C ILE A 119 -6.00 -13.96 28.10
N ALA A 120 -6.82 -13.13 28.74
CA ALA A 120 -8.27 -13.27 28.81
C ALA A 120 -8.95 -12.19 27.96
N LEU A 121 -9.34 -12.54 26.72
CA LEU A 121 -10.12 -11.64 25.85
C LEU A 121 -11.63 -11.78 26.08
N GLY A 122 -12.37 -10.72 25.79
CA GLY A 122 -13.83 -10.74 25.79
C GLY A 122 -14.39 -11.69 24.74
N GLN A 123 -15.56 -12.28 25.05
CA GLN A 123 -16.25 -13.26 24.19
C GLN A 123 -16.72 -12.68 22.84
N LEU A 124 -16.84 -11.36 22.72
CA LEU A 124 -17.17 -10.71 21.45
C LEU A 124 -15.97 -10.79 20.51
N THR A 125 -16.14 -11.42 19.35
CA THR A 125 -15.20 -11.34 18.23
C THR A 125 -15.21 -9.93 17.64
N PRO A 126 -14.06 -9.34 17.26
CA PRO A 126 -14.05 -8.05 16.60
C PRO A 126 -14.73 -8.15 15.23
N PHE A 127 -15.36 -7.05 14.80
CA PHE A 127 -15.93 -6.98 13.46
C PHE A 127 -14.80 -6.96 12.41
N ARG A 128 -14.87 -7.87 11.42
CA ARG A 128 -13.98 -7.87 10.26
C ARG A 128 -14.70 -7.16 9.11
N ILE A 129 -14.02 -6.20 8.48
CA ILE A 129 -14.64 -5.33 7.46
C ILE A 129 -14.65 -6.02 6.08
N ILE A 130 -13.53 -6.65 5.70
CA ILE A 130 -13.34 -7.51 4.51
C ILE A 130 -12.29 -8.60 4.84
N PRO A 131 -12.24 -9.74 4.13
CA PRO A 131 -11.17 -10.73 4.28
C PRO A 131 -9.88 -10.27 3.59
N ASP A 132 -8.76 -10.93 3.93
CA ASP A 132 -7.45 -10.64 3.32
C ASP A 132 -7.46 -10.93 1.80
N SER A 133 -8.22 -11.92 1.34
CA SER A 133 -8.37 -12.25 -0.09
C SER A 133 -9.10 -11.20 -0.93
N GLU A 134 -9.86 -10.28 -0.30
CA GLU A 134 -10.48 -9.12 -0.98
C GLU A 134 -9.62 -7.84 -0.83
N PHE A 135 -8.56 -7.86 -0.01
CA PHE A 135 -7.59 -6.77 0.09
C PHE A 135 -6.51 -6.87 -0.99
N VAL A 136 -5.86 -8.02 -1.13
CA VAL A 136 -4.78 -8.21 -2.10
C VAL A 136 -5.33 -8.26 -3.52
N ARG A 137 -4.51 -7.89 -4.52
CA ARG A 137 -4.80 -8.19 -5.93
C ARG A 137 -4.49 -9.66 -6.24
N GLY A 138 -5.13 -10.56 -5.48
CA GLY A 138 -4.96 -12.01 -5.53
C GLY A 138 -6.04 -12.73 -6.34
N PRO A 139 -6.22 -14.05 -6.16
CA PRO A 139 -7.03 -14.90 -7.05
C PRO A 139 -8.49 -14.43 -7.18
N GLU A 140 -9.11 -13.98 -6.09
CA GLU A 140 -10.49 -13.46 -6.09
C GLU A 140 -10.67 -12.22 -6.99
N SER A 141 -9.60 -11.49 -7.26
CA SER A 141 -9.57 -10.30 -8.12
C SER A 141 -9.17 -10.62 -9.57
N ALA A 142 -8.74 -11.84 -9.88
CA ALA A 142 -8.16 -12.18 -11.17
C ALA A 142 -9.13 -11.98 -12.35
N SER A 143 -10.41 -12.29 -12.16
CA SER A 143 -11.47 -12.11 -13.17
C SER A 143 -12.18 -10.76 -13.09
N PHE A 144 -11.69 -9.80 -12.29
CA PHE A 144 -12.35 -8.50 -12.12
C PHE A 144 -11.87 -7.48 -13.16
N ASP A 145 -12.77 -7.08 -14.06
CA ASP A 145 -12.52 -6.01 -15.01
C ASP A 145 -12.86 -4.64 -14.40
N THR A 146 -11.81 -3.90 -14.00
CA THR A 146 -11.89 -2.54 -13.47
C THR A 146 -12.56 -1.56 -14.43
N ARG A 147 -12.34 -1.72 -15.74
CA ARG A 147 -12.94 -0.86 -16.77
C ARG A 147 -14.43 -1.12 -16.85
N ALA A 148 -14.82 -2.38 -17.05
CA ALA A 148 -16.22 -2.76 -17.17
C ALA A 148 -17.01 -2.37 -15.91
N ALA A 149 -16.44 -2.52 -14.71
CA ALA A 149 -17.08 -2.09 -13.47
C ALA A 149 -17.33 -0.56 -13.42
N VAL A 150 -16.33 0.25 -13.77
CA VAL A 150 -16.46 1.72 -13.80
C VAL A 150 -17.45 2.18 -14.86
N GLU A 151 -17.41 1.59 -16.06
CA GLU A 151 -18.36 1.88 -17.15
C GLU A 151 -19.79 1.42 -16.80
N GLN A 152 -19.96 0.27 -16.12
CA GLN A 152 -21.26 -0.27 -15.72
C GLN A 152 -21.95 0.57 -14.64
N PHE A 153 -21.23 1.08 -13.64
CA PHE A 153 -21.84 1.93 -12.61
C PHE A 153 -22.18 3.34 -13.10
N GLY A 154 -21.48 3.86 -14.12
CA GLY A 154 -21.86 5.07 -14.84
C GLY A 154 -21.79 6.39 -14.06
N GLY A 155 -21.21 6.40 -12.85
CA GLY A 155 -20.99 7.61 -12.06
C GLY A 155 -19.85 8.48 -12.61
N TRP A 156 -19.42 9.49 -11.84
CA TRP A 156 -18.40 10.48 -12.22
C TRP A 156 -17.10 9.85 -12.76
N LEU A 157 -16.65 8.74 -12.16
CA LEU A 157 -15.46 8.01 -12.60
C LEU A 157 -15.54 7.51 -14.06
N SER A 158 -16.74 7.20 -14.57
CA SER A 158 -16.93 6.69 -15.93
C SER A 158 -16.60 7.72 -17.03
N THR A 159 -16.75 9.00 -16.72
CA THR A 159 -16.46 10.13 -17.64
C THR A 159 -15.18 10.88 -17.31
N ARG A 160 -14.50 10.55 -16.20
CA ARG A 160 -13.33 11.28 -15.71
C ARG A 160 -12.06 10.80 -16.42
N THR A 161 -11.34 11.75 -17.02
CA THR A 161 -9.90 11.61 -17.33
C THR A 161 -9.07 12.41 -16.32
N ASP A 162 -7.96 11.88 -15.86
CA ASP A 162 -7.02 12.55 -14.96
C ASP A 162 -5.57 12.18 -15.34
N THR A 163 -4.57 12.74 -14.64
CA THR A 163 -3.16 12.42 -14.92
C THR A 163 -2.75 11.06 -14.35
N LEU A 164 -2.03 10.27 -15.18
CA LEU A 164 -1.24 9.12 -14.78
C LEU A 164 0.23 9.41 -15.07
N THR A 165 1.09 9.14 -14.10
CA THR A 165 2.54 9.35 -14.15
C THR A 165 3.23 8.00 -14.21
N ILE A 166 3.74 7.64 -15.40
CA ILE A 166 4.63 6.48 -15.56
C ILE A 166 6.02 7.04 -15.83
N ASN A 167 6.96 6.78 -14.92
CA ASN A 167 8.32 7.30 -14.95
C ASN A 167 8.33 8.83 -14.90
N THR A 168 8.85 9.48 -15.95
CA THR A 168 8.83 10.94 -16.15
C THR A 168 7.73 11.39 -17.11
N ILE A 169 6.94 10.46 -17.65
CA ILE A 169 5.88 10.72 -18.62
C ILE A 169 4.56 10.87 -17.87
N ILE A 170 3.92 12.02 -18.05
CA ILE A 170 2.57 12.30 -17.55
C ILE A 170 1.61 12.21 -18.73
N SER A 171 0.68 11.26 -18.70
CA SER A 171 -0.41 11.11 -19.67
C SER A 171 -1.76 11.47 -19.05
N TYR A 172 -2.76 11.76 -19.88
CA TYR A 172 -4.16 11.91 -19.45
C TYR A 172 -4.91 10.62 -19.76
N GLU A 173 -5.28 9.89 -18.72
CA GLU A 173 -5.88 8.56 -18.80
C GLU A 173 -7.31 8.56 -18.22
N PRO A 174 -8.20 7.67 -18.67
CA PRO A 174 -9.50 7.48 -18.03
C PRO A 174 -9.32 6.93 -16.62
N ALA A 175 -10.18 7.34 -15.68
CA ALA A 175 -10.03 7.04 -14.25
C ALA A 175 -9.88 5.54 -13.93
N TRP A 176 -10.56 4.66 -14.68
CA TRP A 176 -10.41 3.20 -14.53
C TRP A 176 -8.98 2.72 -14.79
N ARG A 177 -8.23 3.35 -15.71
CA ARG A 177 -6.84 2.98 -16.03
C ARG A 177 -5.89 3.38 -14.90
N ILE A 178 -6.16 4.52 -14.27
CA ILE A 178 -5.41 5.04 -13.11
C ILE A 178 -5.62 4.16 -11.88
N ILE A 179 -6.88 3.78 -11.63
CA ILE A 179 -7.25 2.85 -10.55
C ILE A 179 -6.63 1.47 -10.79
N LEU A 180 -6.66 0.97 -12.03
CA LEU A 180 -6.02 -0.29 -12.41
C LEU A 180 -4.49 -0.24 -12.24
N ALA A 181 -3.83 0.84 -12.67
CA ALA A 181 -2.38 1.02 -12.48
C ALA A 181 -2.02 0.98 -10.99
N SER A 182 -2.71 1.76 -10.16
CA SER A 182 -2.51 1.77 -8.70
C SER A 182 -2.74 0.39 -8.08
N ALA A 183 -3.78 -0.33 -8.51
CA ALA A 183 -4.07 -1.70 -8.08
C ALA A 183 -2.97 -2.70 -8.46
N GLN A 184 -2.39 -2.59 -9.66
CA GLN A 184 -1.28 -3.44 -10.12
C GLN A 184 0.02 -3.14 -9.38
N HIS A 185 0.35 -1.86 -9.26
CA HIS A 185 1.62 -1.36 -8.69
C HIS A 185 1.73 -1.64 -7.19
N TYR A 186 0.67 -1.38 -6.42
CA TYR A 186 0.66 -1.65 -4.97
C TYR A 186 0.16 -3.06 -4.60
N SER A 187 -0.31 -3.84 -5.58
CA SER A 187 -0.99 -5.15 -5.42
C SER A 187 -2.20 -5.13 -4.47
N ILE A 188 -3.02 -4.08 -4.60
CA ILE A 188 -4.28 -3.92 -3.86
C ILE A 188 -5.45 -4.20 -4.80
N SER A 189 -6.47 -4.88 -4.29
CA SER A 189 -7.68 -5.22 -5.03
C SER A 189 -8.34 -3.97 -5.65
N PRO A 190 -8.63 -3.95 -6.97
CA PRO A 190 -9.35 -2.85 -7.59
C PRO A 190 -10.77 -2.69 -7.01
N ARG A 191 -11.39 -3.77 -6.51
CA ARG A 191 -12.69 -3.69 -5.79
C ARG A 191 -12.57 -2.84 -4.52
N LEU A 192 -11.50 -3.02 -3.76
CA LEU A 192 -11.23 -2.23 -2.54
C LEU A 192 -11.06 -0.74 -2.87
N LEU A 193 -10.23 -0.40 -3.86
CA LEU A 193 -10.01 1.00 -4.27
C LEU A 193 -11.30 1.67 -4.78
N LEU A 194 -12.08 0.96 -5.60
CA LEU A 194 -13.38 1.43 -6.11
C LEU A 194 -14.40 1.64 -4.99
N ALA A 195 -14.50 0.70 -4.05
CA ALA A 195 -15.40 0.82 -2.91
C ALA A 195 -15.01 1.97 -1.99
N LEU A 196 -13.71 2.24 -1.79
CA LEU A 196 -13.25 3.35 -0.95
C LEU A 196 -13.55 4.71 -1.60
N LEU A 197 -13.40 4.83 -2.92
CA LEU A 197 -13.82 6.02 -3.68
C LEU A 197 -15.33 6.27 -3.54
N GLU A 198 -16.16 5.22 -3.67
CA GLU A 198 -17.60 5.32 -3.44
C GLU A 198 -17.93 5.71 -1.99
N TYR A 199 -17.26 5.10 -1.00
CA TYR A 199 -17.49 5.42 0.42
C TYR A 199 -17.08 6.85 0.79
N ARG A 200 -16.05 7.40 0.14
CA ARG A 200 -15.53 8.74 0.43
C ARG A 200 -16.24 9.87 -0.31
N ALA A 201 -16.64 9.64 -1.57
CA ALA A 201 -17.16 10.70 -2.43
C ALA A 201 -18.37 10.30 -3.29
N GLY A 202 -18.86 9.06 -3.23
CA GLY A 202 -20.04 8.60 -4.01
C GLY A 202 -19.82 8.57 -5.52
N VAL A 203 -18.56 8.59 -5.98
CA VAL A 203 -18.16 8.88 -7.37
C VAL A 203 -18.28 7.71 -8.34
N LEU A 204 -18.53 6.49 -7.84
CA LEU A 204 -18.64 5.31 -8.68
C LEU A 204 -20.05 5.19 -9.26
N ARG A 205 -21.08 5.42 -8.43
CA ARG A 205 -22.50 5.40 -8.84
C ARG A 205 -23.11 6.78 -9.04
N GLY A 206 -22.59 7.81 -8.38
CA GLY A 206 -23.14 9.16 -8.38
C GLY A 206 -22.36 10.14 -9.24
N PRO A 207 -22.97 11.29 -9.60
CA PRO A 207 -22.24 12.44 -10.13
C PRO A 207 -21.47 13.14 -9.00
N LEU A 208 -20.42 13.88 -9.36
CA LEU A 208 -19.67 14.73 -8.43
C LEU A 208 -19.82 16.20 -8.83
N ALA A 209 -20.38 17.00 -7.92
CA ALA A 209 -20.52 18.45 -8.08
C ALA A 209 -19.60 19.25 -7.13
N ASP A 210 -18.95 18.58 -6.18
CA ASP A 210 -18.00 19.20 -5.25
C ASP A 210 -16.62 19.30 -5.92
N GLU A 211 -16.17 20.53 -6.20
CA GLU A 211 -14.88 20.80 -6.82
C GLU A 211 -13.68 20.40 -5.94
N THR A 212 -13.85 20.41 -4.60
CA THR A 212 -12.80 19.98 -3.67
C THR A 212 -12.63 18.48 -3.72
N LEU A 213 -13.73 17.72 -3.71
CA LEU A 213 -13.67 16.26 -3.89
C LEU A 213 -13.28 15.85 -5.32
N ALA A 214 -13.50 16.70 -6.33
CA ALA A 214 -13.02 16.43 -7.69
C ALA A 214 -11.49 16.48 -7.80
N GLU A 215 -10.84 17.38 -7.06
CA GLU A 215 -9.37 17.43 -6.93
C GLU A 215 -8.83 16.46 -5.87
N TYR A 216 -9.61 16.14 -4.83
CA TYR A 216 -9.23 15.23 -3.73
C TYR A 216 -10.27 14.11 -3.48
N PRO A 217 -10.41 13.09 -4.36
CA PRO A 217 -11.48 12.08 -4.26
C PRO A 217 -11.58 11.25 -2.97
N PHE A 218 -10.54 11.18 -2.14
CA PHE A 218 -10.60 10.54 -0.82
C PHE A 218 -10.75 11.55 0.33
N GLY A 219 -10.77 12.86 0.03
CA GLY A 219 -10.90 13.96 0.96
C GLY A 219 -9.62 14.33 1.72
N LEU A 220 -8.45 13.85 1.30
CA LEU A 220 -7.17 14.32 1.82
C LEU A 220 -6.82 15.65 1.14
N ILE A 221 -7.19 16.77 1.77
CA ILE A 221 -6.96 18.12 1.24
C ILE A 221 -5.50 18.54 1.49
N ASP A 222 -4.59 18.10 0.62
CA ASP A 222 -3.18 18.46 0.62
C ASP A 222 -2.68 18.54 -0.83
N PHE A 223 -2.22 19.72 -1.26
CA PHE A 223 -1.79 19.99 -2.63
C PHE A 223 -0.71 19.02 -3.15
N ARG A 224 0.08 18.40 -2.26
CA ARG A 224 1.11 17.41 -2.62
C ARG A 224 0.50 16.12 -3.15
N TYR A 225 -0.71 15.81 -2.69
CA TYR A 225 -1.51 14.63 -3.03
C TYR A 225 -2.76 14.99 -3.84
N SER A 226 -2.76 16.10 -4.57
CA SER A 226 -3.89 16.47 -5.42
C SER A 226 -4.02 15.53 -6.63
N ARG A 227 -5.24 15.41 -7.16
CA ARG A 227 -5.68 14.51 -8.24
C ARG A 227 -5.77 13.03 -7.87
N LEU A 228 -6.50 12.29 -8.71
CA LEU A 228 -6.88 10.90 -8.46
C LEU A 228 -5.67 9.98 -8.22
N GLU A 229 -4.65 10.04 -9.07
CA GLU A 229 -3.43 9.22 -8.95
C GLU A 229 -2.75 9.39 -7.58
N ARG A 230 -2.53 10.62 -7.14
CA ARG A 230 -1.73 10.88 -5.92
C ARG A 230 -2.52 10.55 -4.65
N GLN A 231 -3.84 10.72 -4.67
CA GLN A 231 -4.70 10.21 -3.61
C GLN A 231 -4.65 8.67 -3.57
N LEU A 232 -4.73 7.99 -4.72
CA LEU A 232 -4.65 6.52 -4.79
C LEU A 232 -3.32 5.98 -4.27
N ILE A 233 -2.20 6.61 -4.65
CA ILE A 233 -0.86 6.31 -4.11
C ILE A 233 -0.85 6.42 -2.58
N TRP A 234 -1.30 7.56 -2.04
CA TRP A 234 -1.31 7.78 -0.60
C TRP A 234 -2.20 6.77 0.13
N VAL A 235 -3.40 6.48 -0.40
CA VAL A 235 -4.32 5.47 0.15
C VAL A 235 -3.66 4.09 0.13
N ALA A 236 -3.03 3.71 -0.97
CA ALA A 236 -2.36 2.43 -1.13
C ALA A 236 -1.18 2.27 -0.15
N GLU A 237 -0.37 3.32 0.06
CA GLU A 237 0.70 3.33 1.07
C GLU A 237 0.16 3.14 2.50
N LYS A 238 -0.96 3.79 2.86
CA LYS A 238 -1.59 3.60 4.19
C LYS A 238 -2.20 2.22 4.37
N LEU A 239 -2.85 1.70 3.33
CA LEU A 239 -3.41 0.35 3.31
C LEU A 239 -2.31 -0.70 3.47
N ASN A 240 -1.25 -0.64 2.66
CA ASN A 240 -0.13 -1.58 2.74
C ASN A 240 0.63 -1.44 4.08
N GLY A 241 0.92 -0.23 4.54
CA GLY A 241 1.55 -0.02 5.84
C GLY A 241 0.76 -0.63 7.00
N GLY A 242 -0.57 -0.57 6.96
CA GLY A 242 -1.42 -1.24 7.95
C GLY A 242 -1.51 -2.76 7.77
N TYR A 243 -1.61 -3.25 6.53
CA TYR A 243 -1.70 -4.68 6.22
C TYR A 243 -0.43 -5.44 6.60
N TYR A 244 0.73 -4.97 6.09
CA TYR A 244 2.02 -5.61 6.35
C TYR A 244 2.52 -5.34 7.77
N GLY A 245 2.20 -4.17 8.36
CA GLY A 245 2.45 -3.92 9.78
C GLY A 245 1.67 -4.86 10.70
N TRP A 246 0.44 -5.23 10.33
CA TRP A 246 -0.33 -6.27 11.04
C TRP A 246 0.28 -7.66 10.87
N ARG A 247 0.61 -8.06 9.63
CA ARG A 247 1.24 -9.36 9.33
C ARG A 247 2.60 -9.53 10.00
N ALA A 248 3.37 -8.46 10.17
CA ALA A 248 4.64 -8.45 10.91
C ALA A 248 4.46 -8.41 12.45
N GLY A 249 3.25 -8.13 12.95
CA GLY A 249 2.99 -7.90 14.37
C GLY A 249 3.55 -6.58 14.92
N SER A 250 4.03 -5.67 14.07
CA SER A 250 4.53 -4.35 14.47
C SER A 250 3.43 -3.31 14.70
N LEU A 251 2.20 -3.58 14.26
CA LEU A 251 1.03 -2.73 14.44
C LEU A 251 0.10 -3.27 15.54
N SER A 252 0.03 -2.57 16.68
CA SER A 252 -0.87 -2.90 17.81
C SER A 252 -1.94 -1.83 18.10
N SER A 253 -1.84 -0.66 17.47
CA SER A 253 -2.73 0.48 17.70
C SER A 253 -2.69 1.47 16.53
N VAL A 254 -3.74 2.25 16.34
CA VAL A 254 -3.79 3.37 15.40
C VAL A 254 -3.92 4.70 16.15
N THR A 255 -3.30 5.76 15.63
CA THR A 255 -3.48 7.13 16.12
C THR A 255 -4.51 7.82 15.23
N LEU A 256 -5.60 8.30 15.82
CA LEU A 256 -6.65 9.05 15.12
C LEU A 256 -6.19 10.48 14.78
N ALA A 257 -6.93 11.15 13.90
CA ALA A 257 -6.65 12.51 13.45
C ALA A 257 -6.64 13.57 14.57
N ASP A 258 -7.29 13.30 15.71
CA ASP A 258 -7.26 14.13 16.92
C ASP A 258 -6.08 13.80 17.87
N GLY A 259 -5.24 12.83 17.51
CA GLY A 259 -4.13 12.33 18.31
C GLY A 259 -4.49 11.21 19.29
N ALA A 260 -5.76 10.78 19.38
CA ALA A 260 -6.15 9.71 20.29
C ALA A 260 -5.61 8.34 19.82
N LEU A 261 -4.97 7.61 20.74
CA LEU A 261 -4.49 6.25 20.47
C LEU A 261 -5.62 5.23 20.67
N ARG A 262 -5.90 4.43 19.64
CA ARG A 262 -6.90 3.36 19.66
C ARG A 262 -6.20 2.01 19.51
N PRO A 263 -6.14 1.15 20.54
CA PRO A 263 -5.64 -0.21 20.42
C PRO A 263 -6.42 -1.01 19.37
N LEU A 264 -5.73 -1.89 18.65
CA LEU A 264 -6.35 -2.86 17.75
C LEU A 264 -6.63 -4.16 18.52
N ASP A 265 -7.76 -4.81 18.22
CA ASP A 265 -8.04 -6.14 18.77
C ASP A 265 -7.12 -7.16 18.10
N PRO A 266 -6.31 -7.94 18.85
CA PRO A 266 -5.31 -8.87 18.29
C PRO A 266 -5.90 -9.95 17.37
N ARG A 267 -7.22 -10.14 17.37
CA ARG A 267 -7.93 -11.11 16.54
C ARG A 267 -8.37 -10.57 15.18
N LEU A 268 -8.14 -9.28 14.86
CA LEU A 268 -8.39 -8.74 13.53
C LEU A 268 -7.55 -9.45 12.45
N ASN A 269 -8.02 -9.39 11.20
CA ASN A 269 -7.24 -9.74 10.02
C ASN A 269 -6.52 -8.52 9.44
N ALA A 270 -5.52 -8.75 8.58
CA ALA A 270 -4.65 -7.70 8.07
C ALA A 270 -5.42 -6.66 7.25
N ALA A 271 -6.41 -7.08 6.46
CA ALA A 271 -7.26 -6.16 5.70
C ALA A 271 -8.10 -5.22 6.57
N THR A 272 -8.63 -5.71 7.70
CA THR A 272 -9.37 -4.84 8.63
C THR A 272 -8.42 -3.90 9.38
N ALA A 273 -7.26 -4.37 9.82
CA ALA A 273 -6.24 -3.51 10.43
C ALA A 273 -5.75 -2.40 9.47
N ALA A 274 -5.60 -2.71 8.19
CA ALA A 274 -5.28 -1.73 7.14
C ALA A 274 -6.35 -0.64 7.00
N LEU A 275 -7.62 -1.01 7.04
CA LEU A 275 -8.75 -0.07 6.99
C LEU A 275 -8.84 0.79 8.25
N HIS A 276 -8.53 0.24 9.43
CA HIS A 276 -8.37 1.05 10.65
C HIS A 276 -7.23 2.08 10.48
N VAL A 277 -6.06 1.68 9.96
CA VAL A 277 -4.94 2.62 9.71
C VAL A 277 -5.35 3.73 8.75
N LEU A 278 -6.01 3.39 7.63
CA LEU A 278 -6.47 4.36 6.64
C LEU A 278 -7.47 5.36 7.23
N PHE A 279 -8.55 4.88 7.85
CA PHE A 279 -9.61 5.75 8.37
C PHE A 279 -9.14 6.63 9.54
N ALA A 280 -8.21 6.14 10.35
CA ALA A 280 -7.61 6.92 11.43
C ALA A 280 -6.88 8.18 10.94
N GLN A 281 -6.41 8.23 9.69
CA GLN A 281 -5.65 9.37 9.16
C GLN A 281 -6.48 10.66 8.97
N PHE A 282 -7.80 10.55 8.76
CA PHE A 282 -8.63 11.69 8.33
C PHE A 282 -10.06 11.73 8.88
N LEU A 283 -10.54 10.70 9.59
CA LEU A 283 -11.86 10.72 10.21
C LEU A 283 -11.81 11.24 11.66
N SER A 284 -12.90 11.89 12.08
CA SER A 284 -13.18 12.13 13.51
C SER A 284 -13.36 10.81 14.26
N ALA A 285 -13.24 10.78 15.58
CA ALA A 285 -13.47 9.56 16.37
C ALA A 285 -14.85 8.92 16.11
N ASP A 286 -15.90 9.75 16.03
CA ASP A 286 -17.27 9.34 15.72
C ASP A 286 -17.42 8.77 14.30
N ASP A 287 -16.76 9.38 13.31
CA ASP A 287 -16.76 8.91 11.92
C ASP A 287 -15.91 7.66 11.75
N PHE A 288 -14.81 7.55 12.49
CA PHE A 288 -13.96 6.37 12.54
C PHE A 288 -14.74 5.17 13.06
N ASP A 289 -15.38 5.30 14.24
CA ASP A 289 -16.19 4.24 14.84
C ASP A 289 -17.40 3.85 13.98
N ARG A 290 -17.96 4.79 13.19
CA ARG A 290 -18.92 4.47 12.12
C ARG A 290 -18.28 3.70 10.97
N ALA A 291 -17.14 4.13 10.46
CA ALA A 291 -16.47 3.59 9.28
C ALA A 291 -15.99 2.15 9.45
N ILE A 292 -15.46 1.82 10.63
CA ILE A 292 -15.02 0.46 10.99
C ILE A 292 -16.18 -0.46 11.42
N GLY A 293 -17.39 0.08 11.55
CA GLY A 293 -18.58 -0.68 11.92
C GLY A 293 -19.34 -1.30 10.73
N PRO A 294 -20.34 -2.16 10.99
CA PRO A 294 -21.11 -2.85 9.94
C PRO A 294 -21.95 -1.92 9.06
N ARG A 295 -22.23 -0.68 9.51
CA ARG A 295 -22.93 0.37 8.74
C ARG A 295 -21.97 1.35 8.04
N GLY A 296 -20.67 1.15 8.18
CA GLY A 296 -19.63 1.94 7.54
C GLY A 296 -19.19 1.34 6.21
N PHE A 297 -17.88 1.24 6.01
CA PHE A 297 -17.28 0.82 4.74
C PHE A 297 -17.75 -0.56 4.27
N ALA A 298 -17.94 -1.52 5.19
CA ALA A 298 -18.45 -2.86 4.90
C ALA A 298 -19.79 -2.80 4.13
N SER A 299 -20.71 -1.91 4.53
CA SER A 299 -22.01 -1.76 3.87
C SER A 299 -21.87 -1.22 2.44
N THR A 300 -20.90 -0.33 2.18
CA THR A 300 -20.62 0.17 0.82
C THR A 300 -20.02 -0.92 -0.04
N PHE A 301 -19.01 -1.65 0.44
CA PHE A 301 -18.43 -2.77 -0.29
C PHE A 301 -19.50 -3.81 -0.64
N GLN A 302 -20.33 -4.20 0.34
CA GLN A 302 -21.41 -5.17 0.14
C GLN A 302 -22.46 -4.69 -0.87
N THR A 303 -22.78 -3.40 -0.89
CA THR A 303 -23.73 -2.81 -1.86
C THR A 303 -23.19 -2.83 -3.29
N LEU A 304 -21.88 -2.72 -3.48
CA LEU A 304 -21.24 -2.71 -4.81
C LEU A 304 -20.92 -4.11 -5.34
N PHE A 305 -20.39 -5.00 -4.49
CA PHE A 305 -19.73 -6.23 -4.92
C PHE A 305 -20.26 -7.51 -4.25
N GLY A 306 -21.29 -7.40 -3.41
CA GLY A 306 -21.83 -8.53 -2.64
C GLY A 306 -21.04 -8.81 -1.36
N ASP A 307 -21.42 -9.88 -0.65
CA ASP A 307 -20.76 -10.28 0.60
C ASP A 307 -19.26 -10.56 0.37
N PRO A 308 -18.34 -9.77 0.97
CA PRO A 308 -16.91 -9.97 0.79
C PRO A 308 -16.40 -11.30 1.37
N PHE A 309 -17.08 -11.88 2.37
CA PHE A 309 -16.65 -13.13 3.01
C PHE A 309 -17.18 -14.38 2.30
N ALA A 310 -18.09 -14.25 1.34
CA ALA A 310 -18.63 -15.39 0.56
C ALA A 310 -17.57 -16.10 -0.30
N ARG A 311 -16.41 -15.48 -0.51
CA ARG A 311 -15.21 -16.05 -1.15
C ARG A 311 -13.95 -15.79 -0.31
N GLU A 312 -14.06 -15.85 1.02
CA GLU A 312 -12.88 -15.80 1.89
C GLU A 312 -11.96 -17.00 1.60
N SER A 313 -10.72 -16.73 1.20
CA SER A 313 -9.71 -17.72 0.87
C SER A 313 -8.38 -17.38 1.56
N ALA A 314 -7.59 -18.40 1.88
CA ALA A 314 -6.28 -18.20 2.49
C ALA A 314 -5.28 -17.71 1.43
N VAL A 315 -4.84 -16.46 1.55
CA VAL A 315 -3.86 -15.85 0.63
C VAL A 315 -2.51 -16.57 0.75
N ILE A 316 -2.06 -16.77 1.99
CA ILE A 316 -0.80 -17.44 2.34
C ILE A 316 -1.09 -18.79 3.04
N PRO A 317 -0.68 -19.93 2.48
CA PRO A 317 -0.78 -21.23 3.13
C PRO A 317 0.34 -21.42 4.16
N GLY A 318 0.09 -22.21 5.22
CA GLY A 318 1.06 -22.45 6.29
C GLY A 318 2.38 -23.09 5.83
N ASN A 319 2.35 -23.84 4.73
CA ASN A 319 3.53 -24.50 4.17
C ASN A 319 4.15 -23.74 2.98
N LEU A 320 3.92 -22.43 2.85
CA LEU A 320 4.46 -21.64 1.75
C LEU A 320 6.00 -21.72 1.71
N ARG A 321 6.55 -22.21 0.60
CA ARG A 321 8.00 -22.23 0.33
C ARG A 321 8.29 -21.54 -0.99
N GLN A 322 9.34 -20.73 -1.02
CA GLN A 322 9.82 -20.11 -2.25
C GLN A 322 10.29 -21.21 -3.22
N PRO A 323 9.95 -21.15 -4.52
CA PRO A 323 10.59 -22.00 -5.52
C PRO A 323 12.10 -21.71 -5.60
N PRO A 324 12.91 -22.62 -6.16
CA PRO A 324 14.29 -22.33 -6.50
C PRO A 324 14.36 -21.15 -7.48
N LEU A 325 15.14 -20.12 -7.14
CA LEU A 325 15.40 -18.97 -8.01
C LEU A 325 16.91 -18.86 -8.26
N SER A 326 17.32 -18.45 -9.46
CA SER A 326 18.68 -17.98 -9.74
C SER A 326 18.86 -16.51 -9.36
N LEU A 327 20.09 -16.02 -9.46
CA LEU A 327 20.32 -14.57 -9.58
C LEU A 327 19.69 -14.06 -10.88
N PRO A 328 19.27 -12.77 -10.96
CA PRO A 328 18.64 -12.19 -12.14
C PRO A 328 19.62 -11.81 -13.26
N PHE A 329 20.81 -12.45 -13.31
CA PHE A 329 21.88 -12.19 -14.25
C PHE A 329 22.79 -13.42 -14.36
N ASP A 330 23.63 -13.47 -15.39
CA ASP A 330 24.65 -14.52 -15.55
C ASP A 330 25.74 -14.39 -14.48
N ARG A 331 26.16 -15.51 -13.89
CA ARG A 331 27.24 -15.56 -12.89
C ARG A 331 28.61 -15.18 -13.46
N GLU A 332 28.80 -15.27 -14.79
CA GLU A 332 30.04 -14.78 -15.41
C GLU A 332 30.16 -13.25 -15.37
N ALA A 333 29.05 -12.52 -15.16
CA ALA A 333 29.03 -11.08 -14.99
C ALA A 333 29.13 -10.68 -13.50
N SER A 334 30.14 -9.89 -13.15
CA SER A 334 30.40 -9.49 -11.75
C SER A 334 29.54 -8.30 -11.28
N TRP A 335 28.25 -8.54 -11.09
CA TRP A 335 27.26 -7.57 -10.58
C TRP A 335 27.48 -7.23 -9.10
N SER A 336 27.00 -6.06 -8.68
CA SER A 336 27.09 -5.57 -7.29
C SER A 336 25.74 -5.66 -6.57
N PHE A 337 25.73 -6.10 -5.31
CA PHE A 337 24.54 -6.04 -4.46
C PHE A 337 24.33 -4.62 -3.93
N THR A 338 23.43 -3.87 -4.57
CA THR A 338 23.32 -2.42 -4.35
C THR A 338 22.23 -2.01 -3.35
N GLY A 339 21.26 -2.87 -3.09
CA GLY A 339 20.15 -2.60 -2.19
C GLY A 339 19.71 -3.87 -1.45
N GLY A 340 19.85 -3.85 -0.12
CA GLY A 340 19.28 -4.86 0.75
C GLY A 340 17.75 -4.77 0.82
N PRO A 341 17.08 -5.60 1.64
CA PRO A 341 15.63 -5.61 1.76
C PRO A 341 15.00 -4.22 1.88
N HIS A 342 14.12 -3.90 0.95
CA HIS A 342 13.48 -2.59 0.81
C HIS A 342 12.09 -2.72 0.13
N PRO A 343 11.24 -1.66 0.12
CA PRO A 343 9.92 -1.64 -0.50
C PRO A 343 9.84 -2.30 -1.87
N ALA A 344 8.88 -3.20 -2.08
CA ALA A 344 8.66 -3.80 -3.41
C ALA A 344 8.12 -2.82 -4.46
N TRP A 345 7.43 -1.78 -4.02
CA TRP A 345 7.03 -0.66 -4.86
C TRP A 345 7.18 0.65 -4.10
N TRP A 346 7.92 1.60 -4.70
CA TRP A 346 8.09 2.96 -4.19
C TRP A 346 8.64 3.01 -2.75
N ASN A 347 7.87 3.56 -1.82
CA ASN A 347 8.18 3.64 -0.39
C ASN A 347 7.15 2.84 0.45
N SER A 348 6.42 1.92 -0.18
CA SER A 348 5.36 1.13 0.44
C SER A 348 5.91 -0.14 1.10
N GLU A 349 5.44 -0.45 2.31
CA GLU A 349 5.63 -1.80 2.87
C GLU A 349 5.03 -2.87 1.91
N PRO A 350 5.61 -4.08 1.84
CA PRO A 350 6.65 -4.61 2.71
C PRO A 350 8.07 -4.48 2.13
N LEU A 351 9.08 -4.72 2.97
CA LEU A 351 10.47 -4.91 2.54
C LEU A 351 10.64 -6.25 1.77
N ALA A 352 10.23 -6.29 0.51
CA ALA A 352 10.16 -7.48 -0.34
C ALA A 352 11.06 -7.46 -1.59
N ALA A 353 11.87 -6.41 -1.78
CA ALA A 353 12.77 -6.25 -2.93
C ALA A 353 14.27 -6.26 -2.58
N LEU A 354 15.09 -6.48 -3.60
CA LEU A 354 16.55 -6.44 -3.59
C LEU A 354 17.06 -5.78 -4.88
N ASP A 355 18.13 -4.97 -4.81
CA ASP A 355 18.74 -4.33 -5.97
C ASP A 355 20.10 -4.91 -6.34
N PHE A 356 20.33 -5.06 -7.65
CA PHE A 356 21.61 -5.46 -8.21
C PHE A 356 22.01 -4.53 -9.36
N ALA A 357 23.22 -3.99 -9.33
CA ALA A 357 23.76 -3.15 -10.39
C ALA A 357 24.77 -3.92 -11.26
N PRO A 358 24.72 -3.80 -12.60
CA PRO A 358 25.71 -4.38 -13.48
C PRO A 358 27.07 -3.68 -13.34
N PRO A 359 28.18 -4.30 -13.79
CA PRO A 359 29.43 -3.60 -14.03
C PRO A 359 29.23 -2.43 -15.02
N LEU A 360 29.57 -1.22 -14.61
CA LEU A 360 29.50 0.01 -15.41
C LEU A 360 30.79 0.83 -15.28
N ALA A 361 31.10 1.63 -16.30
CA ALA A 361 32.27 2.48 -16.32
C ALA A 361 32.18 3.72 -15.40
N GLY A 362 31.01 4.01 -14.85
CA GLY A 362 30.76 5.14 -13.96
C GLY A 362 29.42 5.01 -13.23
N SER A 363 29.15 5.93 -12.29
CA SER A 363 27.90 6.01 -11.55
C SER A 363 26.80 6.74 -12.33
N GLY A 364 25.54 6.48 -11.96
CA GLY A 364 24.37 7.13 -12.55
C GLY A 364 23.67 6.24 -13.58
N CYS A 365 22.83 6.85 -14.41
CA CYS A 365 22.10 6.14 -15.45
C CYS A 365 22.95 5.99 -16.71
N ALA A 366 23.24 4.75 -17.11
CA ALA A 366 24.00 4.39 -18.30
C ALA A 366 23.48 3.09 -18.91
N GLU A 367 23.58 2.93 -20.23
CA GLU A 367 23.30 1.66 -20.90
C GLU A 367 24.30 0.58 -20.44
N SER A 368 23.83 -0.66 -20.32
CA SER A 368 24.65 -1.82 -19.94
C SER A 368 24.70 -2.85 -21.07
N SER A 369 25.88 -3.44 -21.27
CA SER A 369 26.06 -4.63 -22.10
C SER A 369 25.42 -5.88 -21.49
N GLU A 370 25.21 -5.91 -20.18
CA GLU A 370 24.77 -7.09 -19.44
C GLU A 370 23.30 -7.40 -19.66
N TRP A 371 22.91 -8.66 -19.48
CA TRP A 371 21.52 -9.08 -19.56
C TRP A 371 20.95 -9.34 -18.17
N VAL A 372 19.73 -8.85 -17.94
CA VAL A 372 18.88 -9.40 -16.89
C VAL A 372 18.25 -10.69 -17.44
N THR A 373 18.28 -11.75 -16.64
CA THR A 373 17.80 -13.08 -17.01
C THR A 373 16.64 -13.52 -16.13
N ALA A 374 15.80 -14.42 -16.66
CA ALA A 374 14.71 -15.01 -15.91
C ALA A 374 15.27 -15.82 -14.73
N MET A 375 14.72 -15.59 -13.53
CA MET A 375 15.21 -16.20 -12.29
C MET A 375 14.69 -17.64 -12.11
N ALA A 376 13.69 -18.03 -12.90
CA ALA A 376 13.09 -19.36 -12.94
C ALA A 376 12.38 -19.56 -14.29
N ASP A 377 11.93 -20.78 -14.56
CA ASP A 377 11.00 -21.06 -15.65
C ASP A 377 9.63 -20.40 -15.35
N GLY A 378 8.98 -19.81 -16.34
CA GLY A 378 7.70 -19.13 -16.14
C GLY A 378 7.02 -18.62 -17.41
N VAL A 379 5.91 -17.89 -17.23
CA VAL A 379 5.15 -17.19 -18.26
C VAL A 379 5.22 -15.68 -17.99
N VAL A 380 5.54 -14.87 -19.00
CA VAL A 380 5.51 -13.41 -18.87
C VAL A 380 4.06 -12.95 -18.76
N SER A 381 3.62 -12.60 -17.56
CA SER A 381 2.22 -12.23 -17.26
C SER A 381 1.93 -10.74 -17.48
N ARG A 382 2.95 -9.87 -17.38
CA ARG A 382 2.82 -8.43 -17.62
C ARG A 382 4.12 -7.80 -18.12
N ILE A 383 4.00 -6.84 -19.05
CA ILE A 383 5.05 -5.92 -19.46
C ILE A 383 4.49 -4.50 -19.39
N GLU A 384 5.21 -3.61 -18.72
CA GLU A 384 5.00 -2.16 -18.68
C GLU A 384 6.35 -1.45 -18.86
N GLU A 385 6.38 -0.12 -19.02
CA GLU A 385 7.63 0.61 -19.22
C GLU A 385 8.54 0.53 -17.97
N GLY A 386 9.63 -0.23 -18.08
CA GLY A 386 10.55 -0.47 -16.96
C GLY A 386 10.16 -1.66 -16.06
N VAL A 387 9.07 -2.37 -16.35
CA VAL A 387 8.55 -3.45 -15.50
C VAL A 387 8.19 -4.70 -16.31
N LEU A 388 8.63 -5.86 -15.82
CA LEU A 388 8.19 -7.17 -16.30
C LEU A 388 7.76 -8.03 -15.11
N VAL A 389 6.68 -8.80 -15.28
CA VAL A 389 6.25 -9.81 -14.31
C VAL A 389 6.30 -11.19 -14.94
N LEU A 390 6.90 -12.13 -14.21
CA LEU A 390 7.02 -13.53 -14.56
C LEU A 390 6.20 -14.36 -13.57
N ASP A 391 5.14 -14.97 -14.06
CA ASP A 391 4.34 -15.98 -13.36
C ASP A 391 5.07 -17.33 -13.41
N LEU A 392 5.14 -18.03 -12.27
CA LEU A 392 5.84 -19.31 -12.12
C LEU A 392 4.91 -20.53 -12.00
N ASP A 393 3.59 -20.37 -11.89
CA ASP A 393 2.65 -21.51 -11.98
C ASP A 393 2.16 -21.76 -13.42
N GLY A 394 2.23 -20.74 -14.26
CA GLY A 394 2.14 -20.84 -15.71
C GLY A 394 0.72 -20.71 -16.27
N ASP A 395 -0.22 -20.20 -15.48
CA ASP A 395 -1.56 -19.79 -15.92
C ASP A 395 -1.59 -18.40 -16.60
N GLY A 396 -0.53 -17.60 -16.41
CA GLY A 396 -0.36 -16.27 -16.99
C GLY A 396 -0.94 -15.11 -16.16
N LEU A 397 -1.38 -15.36 -14.92
CA LEU A 397 -2.00 -14.37 -14.03
C LEU A 397 -1.04 -13.99 -12.91
N GLU A 398 -0.76 -12.69 -12.74
CA GLU A 398 0.10 -12.20 -11.64
C GLU A 398 -0.60 -12.15 -10.25
N GLN A 399 -1.79 -12.75 -10.18
CA GLN A 399 -2.71 -12.82 -9.06
C GLN A 399 -2.70 -14.19 -8.37
N THR A 400 -2.18 -15.23 -9.03
CA THR A 400 -2.08 -16.62 -8.57
C THR A 400 -0.62 -17.02 -8.38
N GLY A 401 -0.40 -18.10 -7.63
CA GLY A 401 0.91 -18.75 -7.53
C GLY A 401 2.05 -17.85 -7.08
N TRP A 402 3.28 -18.21 -7.46
CA TRP A 402 4.45 -17.38 -7.26
C TRP A 402 4.69 -16.49 -8.49
N ASN A 403 5.00 -15.22 -8.24
CA ASN A 403 5.33 -14.26 -9.29
C ASN A 403 6.64 -13.52 -8.94
N ILE A 404 7.49 -13.31 -9.94
CA ILE A 404 8.70 -12.47 -9.83
C ILE A 404 8.46 -11.16 -10.60
N VAL A 405 8.73 -10.03 -9.94
CA VAL A 405 8.58 -8.69 -10.51
C VAL A 405 9.96 -8.09 -10.70
N TYR A 406 10.27 -7.77 -11.95
CA TYR A 406 11.48 -7.08 -12.39
C TYR A 406 11.12 -5.62 -12.62
N ILE A 407 11.77 -4.70 -11.90
CA ILE A 407 11.63 -3.26 -12.06
C ILE A 407 13.00 -2.71 -12.46
N HIS A 408 13.02 -1.61 -13.22
CA HIS A 408 14.21 -1.08 -13.88
C HIS A 408 14.69 -1.94 -15.06
N LEU A 409 13.78 -2.66 -15.70
CA LEU A 409 14.05 -3.47 -16.89
C LEU A 409 13.58 -2.79 -18.19
N LEU A 410 14.51 -2.54 -19.11
CA LEU A 410 14.19 -2.34 -20.53
C LEU A 410 14.01 -3.72 -21.17
N THR A 411 12.76 -4.19 -21.21
CA THR A 411 12.39 -5.50 -21.78
C THR A 411 12.85 -5.64 -23.23
N ASP A 412 13.41 -6.80 -23.57
CA ASP A 412 13.87 -7.07 -24.93
C ASP A 412 12.69 -7.16 -25.92
N SER A 413 12.89 -6.67 -27.15
CA SER A 413 11.86 -6.66 -28.20
C SER A 413 11.35 -8.04 -28.63
N THR A 414 12.07 -9.11 -28.30
CA THR A 414 11.68 -10.50 -28.55
C THR A 414 10.85 -11.11 -27.43
N VAL A 415 10.67 -10.40 -26.30
CA VAL A 415 9.93 -10.86 -25.12
C VAL A 415 8.51 -10.27 -25.12
N ALA A 416 7.49 -11.14 -25.07
CA ALA A 416 6.08 -10.74 -25.13
C ALA A 416 5.24 -11.32 -23.98
N VAL A 417 4.13 -10.66 -23.65
CA VAL A 417 3.14 -11.20 -22.69
C VAL A 417 2.56 -12.52 -23.22
N GLY A 418 2.46 -13.52 -22.34
CA GLY A 418 2.08 -14.90 -22.67
C GLY A 418 3.24 -15.80 -23.12
N GLN A 419 4.44 -15.26 -23.31
CA GLN A 419 5.62 -16.04 -23.65
C GLN A 419 6.09 -16.90 -22.47
N ARG A 420 6.39 -18.17 -22.74
CA ARG A 420 7.14 -19.02 -21.81
C ARG A 420 8.63 -18.75 -21.95
N VAL A 421 9.32 -18.59 -20.82
CA VAL A 421 10.77 -18.43 -20.73
C VAL A 421 11.33 -19.45 -19.73
N ARG A 422 12.62 -19.80 -19.88
CA ARG A 422 13.35 -20.65 -18.94
C ARG A 422 14.25 -19.83 -18.02
N GLY A 423 14.55 -20.38 -16.85
CA GLY A 423 15.58 -19.82 -15.96
C GLY A 423 16.91 -19.64 -16.71
N GLY A 424 17.47 -18.43 -16.65
CA GLY A 424 18.67 -18.02 -17.36
C GLY A 424 18.44 -17.41 -18.76
N GLU A 425 17.23 -17.47 -19.34
CA GLU A 425 16.96 -16.80 -20.63
C GLU A 425 16.95 -15.27 -20.47
N PRO A 426 17.51 -14.49 -21.42
CA PRO A 426 17.49 -13.02 -21.35
C PRO A 426 16.08 -12.43 -21.40
N LEU A 427 15.80 -11.51 -20.48
CA LEU A 427 14.53 -10.76 -20.42
C LEU A 427 14.66 -9.33 -20.95
N GLY A 428 15.85 -8.74 -20.84
CA GLY A 428 16.09 -7.34 -21.19
C GLY A 428 17.35 -6.76 -20.56
N LYS A 429 17.46 -5.43 -20.59
CA LYS A 429 18.60 -4.68 -20.06
C LYS A 429 18.27 -3.98 -18.74
N PRO A 430 19.18 -3.98 -17.75
CA PRO A 430 19.02 -3.15 -16.57
C PRO A 430 19.06 -1.68 -16.98
N SER A 431 18.35 -0.81 -16.26
CA SER A 431 18.11 0.57 -16.69
C SER A 431 17.73 1.48 -15.52
N CYS A 432 17.14 2.64 -15.85
CA CYS A 432 16.47 3.54 -14.91
C CYS A 432 14.99 3.76 -15.27
N ALA A 433 14.45 3.03 -16.26
CA ALA A 433 13.02 3.04 -16.56
C ALA A 433 12.23 2.46 -15.37
N GLY A 434 10.93 2.70 -15.25
CA GLY A 434 10.11 2.16 -14.14
C GLY A 434 10.02 3.05 -12.89
N SER A 435 10.91 4.04 -12.70
CA SER A 435 10.70 5.11 -11.70
C SER A 435 11.62 6.32 -11.91
N GLN A 436 11.10 7.53 -11.68
CA GLN A 436 11.86 8.79 -11.73
C GLN A 436 12.90 8.97 -10.60
N TYR A 437 12.98 8.01 -9.66
CA TYR A 437 13.89 8.04 -8.50
C TYR A 437 15.07 7.06 -8.61
N ALA A 438 15.20 6.34 -9.72
CA ALA A 438 16.37 5.51 -9.98
C ALA A 438 17.65 6.36 -10.00
N THR A 439 18.52 6.16 -9.01
CA THR A 439 19.78 6.92 -8.85
C THR A 439 20.88 6.43 -9.79
N GLY A 440 20.72 5.25 -10.38
CA GLY A 440 21.55 4.72 -11.45
C GLY A 440 20.99 3.42 -12.02
N THR A 441 21.69 2.88 -13.02
CA THR A 441 21.28 1.64 -13.70
C THR A 441 21.38 0.44 -12.78
N HIS A 442 20.27 -0.26 -12.55
CA HIS A 442 20.19 -1.48 -11.76
C HIS A 442 19.02 -2.36 -12.22
N ILE A 443 18.88 -3.54 -11.63
CA ILE A 443 17.63 -4.29 -11.59
C ILE A 443 17.14 -4.39 -10.14
N HIS A 444 15.88 -4.03 -9.93
CA HIS A 444 15.13 -4.20 -8.70
C HIS A 444 14.28 -5.47 -8.87
N VAL A 445 14.44 -6.44 -7.97
CA VAL A 445 13.67 -7.70 -8.03
C VAL A 445 12.86 -7.92 -6.76
N ALA A 446 11.57 -8.13 -6.94
CA ALA A 446 10.59 -8.42 -5.88
C ALA A 446 9.82 -9.71 -6.20
N ARG A 447 9.10 -10.24 -5.22
CA ARG A 447 8.32 -11.47 -5.36
C ARG A 447 6.94 -11.35 -4.71
N LYS A 448 5.95 -11.98 -5.33
CA LYS A 448 4.57 -12.10 -4.84
C LYS A 448 4.17 -13.56 -4.69
N PHE A 449 3.24 -13.84 -3.79
CA PHE A 449 2.47 -15.09 -3.80
C PHE A 449 0.97 -14.77 -3.69
N ASN A 450 0.14 -15.30 -4.60
CA ASN A 450 -1.30 -15.02 -4.67
C ASN A 450 -1.64 -13.51 -4.60
N GLY A 451 -0.84 -12.68 -5.28
CA GLY A 451 -0.97 -11.22 -5.26
C GLY A 451 -0.48 -10.51 -3.99
N GLU A 452 -0.07 -11.22 -2.93
CA GLU A 452 0.54 -10.60 -1.74
C GLU A 452 2.06 -10.44 -1.95
N TRP A 453 2.63 -9.28 -1.62
CA TRP A 453 4.08 -9.07 -1.65
C TRP A 453 4.75 -9.87 -0.54
N ILE A 454 5.77 -10.68 -0.85
CA ILE A 454 6.38 -11.57 0.13
C ILE A 454 7.67 -10.96 0.70
N PRO A 455 7.65 -10.44 1.95
CA PRO A 455 8.81 -9.81 2.57
C PRO A 455 10.02 -10.73 2.58
N VAL A 456 11.22 -10.14 2.59
CA VAL A 456 12.41 -10.84 3.08
C VAL A 456 12.27 -10.95 4.60
N SER A 457 12.30 -12.16 5.14
CA SER A 457 12.20 -12.42 6.58
C SER A 457 12.78 -13.78 6.94
N ASP A 458 12.89 -14.11 8.23
CA ASP A 458 13.28 -15.47 8.66
C ASP A 458 12.26 -16.54 8.27
N THR A 459 10.97 -16.17 8.19
CA THR A 459 9.88 -17.08 7.75
C THR A 459 9.90 -17.27 6.22
N THR A 460 10.25 -16.21 5.51
CA THR A 460 10.34 -16.15 4.05
C THR A 460 11.70 -15.58 3.64
N PRO A 461 12.79 -16.36 3.73
CA PRO A 461 14.09 -15.90 3.24
C PRO A 461 14.00 -15.67 1.73
N PHE A 462 14.63 -14.61 1.21
CA PHE A 462 14.78 -14.44 -0.24
C PHE A 462 16.03 -15.21 -0.67
N VAL A 463 15.81 -16.33 -1.35
CA VAL A 463 16.84 -17.32 -1.68
C VAL A 463 17.17 -17.25 -3.16
N LEU A 464 18.42 -16.90 -3.48
CA LEU A 464 18.93 -16.70 -4.84
C LEU A 464 20.10 -17.65 -5.08
N SER A 465 19.79 -18.83 -5.62
CA SER A 465 20.67 -20.00 -5.66
C SER A 465 21.25 -20.31 -4.27
N ASP A 466 22.56 -20.13 -4.10
CA ASP A 466 23.28 -20.42 -2.87
C ASP A 466 23.23 -19.24 -1.87
N TRP A 467 22.84 -18.05 -2.34
CA TRP A 467 22.72 -16.83 -1.55
C TRP A 467 21.37 -16.72 -0.84
N VAL A 468 21.37 -16.16 0.37
CA VAL A 468 20.16 -15.77 1.10
C VAL A 468 20.29 -14.33 1.56
N ALA A 469 19.28 -13.52 1.27
CA ALA A 469 19.19 -12.16 1.80
C ALA A 469 18.66 -12.16 3.24
N GLN A 470 19.31 -11.39 4.10
CA GLN A 470 18.86 -11.10 5.46
C GLN A 470 18.50 -9.62 5.60
N THR A 471 17.41 -9.36 6.33
CA THR A 471 16.96 -8.02 6.69
C THR A 471 17.88 -7.35 7.71
N ALA A 472 18.05 -6.04 7.57
CA ALA A 472 18.56 -5.18 8.64
C ALA A 472 17.43 -4.31 9.23
N SER A 473 17.74 -3.54 10.26
CA SER A 473 16.79 -2.62 10.92
C SER A 473 16.39 -1.39 10.10
N GLN A 474 16.91 -1.24 8.89
CA GLN A 474 16.65 -0.12 7.99
C GLN A 474 16.50 -0.63 6.55
N SER A 475 15.57 -0.03 5.80
CA SER A 475 15.41 -0.25 4.36
C SER A 475 16.74 -0.05 3.59
N TYR A 476 16.92 -0.81 2.50
CA TYR A 476 18.13 -0.88 1.67
C TYR A 476 19.39 -1.41 2.37
N ARG A 477 19.35 -1.66 3.68
CA ARG A 477 20.43 -2.33 4.43
C ARG A 477 20.15 -3.83 4.51
N GLY A 478 21.21 -4.62 4.54
CA GLY A 478 21.12 -6.07 4.64
C GLY A 478 22.40 -6.75 4.16
N VAL A 479 22.41 -8.07 4.24
CA VAL A 479 23.50 -8.92 3.74
C VAL A 479 22.96 -10.03 2.86
N LEU A 480 23.73 -10.42 1.83
CA LEU A 480 23.60 -11.71 1.17
C LEU A 480 24.63 -12.66 1.79
N ILE A 481 24.18 -13.80 2.28
CA ILE A 481 25.03 -14.87 2.82
C ILE A 481 25.02 -16.05 1.87
N ASN A 482 26.20 -16.46 1.40
CA ASN A 482 26.35 -17.67 0.60
C ASN A 482 26.36 -18.90 1.52
N ARG A 483 25.33 -19.74 1.43
CA ARG A 483 25.12 -20.90 2.31
C ARG A 483 26.15 -22.01 2.16
N LEU A 484 26.91 -22.05 1.07
CA LEU A 484 27.95 -23.06 0.84
C LEU A 484 29.31 -22.65 1.38
N THR A 485 29.63 -21.35 1.35
CA THR A 485 30.96 -20.81 1.69
C THR A 485 30.99 -19.98 2.96
N GLY A 486 29.82 -19.54 3.47
CA GLY A 486 29.73 -18.58 4.57
C GLY A 486 30.14 -17.15 4.17
N ARG A 487 30.42 -16.87 2.89
CA ARG A 487 30.77 -15.51 2.44
C ARG A 487 29.56 -14.59 2.60
N GLU A 488 29.79 -13.45 3.24
CA GLU A 488 28.82 -12.35 3.35
C GLU A 488 29.14 -11.24 2.34
N ILE A 489 28.09 -10.60 1.83
CA ILE A 489 28.13 -9.44 0.94
C ILE A 489 27.16 -8.39 1.52
N VAL A 490 27.69 -7.27 1.97
CA VAL A 490 26.89 -6.18 2.58
C VAL A 490 26.33 -5.27 1.48
N ALA A 491 25.04 -4.92 1.56
CA ALA A 491 24.43 -3.99 0.62
C ALA A 491 25.04 -2.58 0.71
N CYS A 492 25.35 -1.98 -0.44
CA CYS A 492 25.76 -0.58 -0.55
C CYS A 492 25.19 0.05 -1.81
N ALA A 493 24.68 1.28 -1.73
CA ALA A 493 24.34 2.11 -2.91
C ALA A 493 25.58 2.54 -3.75
N CYS A 494 26.67 1.80 -3.66
CA CYS A 494 27.94 1.96 -4.33
C CYS A 494 28.33 0.61 -4.98
N ALA A 495 29.01 0.64 -6.13
CA ALA A 495 29.60 -0.56 -6.72
C ALA A 495 31.07 -0.67 -6.29
N THR A 496 31.41 -1.70 -5.51
CA THR A 496 32.75 -1.94 -4.96
C THR A 496 33.09 -3.42 -4.99
N GLU A 497 34.38 -3.75 -4.89
CA GLU A 497 34.82 -5.15 -4.82
C GLU A 497 34.24 -5.90 -3.60
N THR A 498 33.89 -5.19 -2.53
CA THR A 498 33.36 -5.79 -1.30
C THR A 498 31.87 -6.14 -1.38
N ASN A 499 31.08 -5.45 -2.22
CA ASN A 499 29.68 -5.81 -2.46
C ASN A 499 29.43 -6.50 -3.83
N ARG A 500 30.51 -6.85 -4.55
CA ARG A 500 30.48 -7.62 -5.78
C ARG A 500 30.14 -9.09 -5.51
N ILE A 501 29.20 -9.61 -6.29
CA ILE A 501 28.84 -11.04 -6.33
C ILE A 501 29.80 -11.71 -7.33
N PRO A 502 30.51 -12.78 -6.89
CA PRO A 502 31.50 -13.50 -7.70
C PRO A 502 30.88 -14.59 -8.58
#